data_AF-A0A2N3RGE9-F1
#
_entry.id   AF-A0A2N3RGE9-F1
#
_cell.length_a   1.000
_cell.length_b   1.000
_cell.length_c   1.000
_cell.angle_alpha   90.00
_cell.angle_beta   90.00
_cell.angle_gamma   90.00
#
_symmetry.space_group_name_H-M   'P 1'
#
loop_
_entity.id
_entity.type
_entity.pdbx_description
1 polymer ?
#
loop_
_entity_poly.entity_id
_entity_poly.type
_entity_poly.pdbx_seq_one_letter_code
_entity_poly.pdbx_strand_id
1 'polypeptide(L)'
;MGLSAQADDTNTASLSARLRARRLRVFPEMVRACHRRQGHCRVIDVGGTFAYWTQVPDAFLAQHACEVTVVNLEDAPLPAARTHLRAQRGDGCALEDADNAFDIAHSNWAIEHVGDAARMRASAD
;
A
#
# COMPACT_ATOMS: atom_id res chain seq x y z
N MET A 1 29.06 -4.18 -0.93
CA MET A 1 27.72 -4.01 -0.35
C MET A 1 27.02 -5.36 -0.40
N GLY A 2 26.71 -5.96 0.76
CA GLY A 2 26.09 -7.28 0.82
C GLY A 2 24.63 -7.26 0.35
N LEU A 3 24.16 -8.36 -0.23
CA LEU A 3 22.79 -8.54 -0.76
C LEU A 3 21.72 -8.16 0.28
N SER A 4 21.96 -8.41 1.57
CA SER A 4 21.05 -8.09 2.67
C SER A 4 20.78 -6.59 2.82
N ALA A 5 21.75 -5.72 2.52
CA ALA A 5 21.58 -4.26 2.62
C ALA A 5 20.73 -3.67 1.47
N GLN A 6 20.58 -4.42 0.36
CA GLN A 6 19.75 -4.01 -0.77
C GLN A 6 18.29 -4.46 -0.63
N ALA A 7 18.04 -5.51 0.16
CA ALA A 7 16.72 -6.05 0.49
C ALA A 7 16.10 -5.41 1.74
N ASP A 8 16.86 -4.61 2.49
CA ASP A 8 16.38 -3.94 3.70
C ASP A 8 15.38 -2.82 3.35
N ASP A 9 14.12 -3.02 3.72
CA ASP A 9 13.01 -2.11 3.49
C ASP A 9 12.95 -0.96 4.51
N THR A 10 13.73 -1.03 5.59
CA THR A 10 13.89 0.08 6.54
C THR A 10 14.94 1.08 6.06
N ASN A 11 15.81 0.67 5.14
CA ASN A 11 16.81 1.53 4.52
C ASN A 11 16.26 2.20 3.26
N THR A 12 15.96 3.50 3.33
CA THR A 12 15.46 4.29 2.19
C THR A 12 16.44 4.40 1.01
N ALA A 13 17.72 4.09 1.22
CA ALA A 13 18.74 4.03 0.17
C ALA A 13 18.86 2.65 -0.50
N SER A 14 18.11 1.65 -0.04
CA SER A 14 18.16 0.30 -0.61
C SER A 14 17.58 0.25 -2.03
N LEU A 15 18.01 -0.75 -2.81
CA LEU A 15 17.47 -0.97 -4.16
C LEU A 15 15.95 -1.24 -4.08
N SER A 16 15.53 -1.97 -3.06
CA SER A 16 14.13 -2.30 -2.80
C SER A 16 13.28 -1.05 -2.54
N ALA A 17 13.74 -0.14 -1.69
CA ALA A 17 13.07 1.14 -1.45
C ALA A 17 12.92 1.97 -2.74
N ARG A 18 13.96 2.01 -3.58
CA ARG A 18 13.94 2.72 -4.88
C ARG A 18 12.97 2.10 -5.89
N LEU A 19 12.92 0.77 -5.98
CA LEU A 19 11.97 0.07 -6.85
C LEU A 19 10.53 0.29 -6.38
N ARG A 20 10.29 0.24 -5.08
CA ARG A 20 8.98 0.53 -4.45
C ARG A 20 8.53 1.97 -4.69
N ALA A 21 9.44 2.94 -4.60
CA ALA A 21 9.16 4.34 -4.95
C ALA A 21 8.80 4.48 -6.45
N ARG A 22 9.46 3.71 -7.33
CA ARG A 22 9.12 3.70 -8.76
C ARG A 22 7.71 3.13 -9.03
N ARG A 23 7.26 2.12 -8.28
CA ARG A 23 5.88 1.60 -8.36
C ARG A 23 4.84 2.67 -8.05
N LEU A 24 5.14 3.57 -7.12
CA LEU A 24 4.25 4.66 -6.72
C LEU A 24 4.10 5.75 -7.78
N ARG A 25 4.90 5.76 -8.86
CA ARG A 25 4.82 6.81 -9.89
C ARG A 25 3.49 6.86 -10.64
N VAL A 26 2.82 5.71 -10.79
CA VAL A 26 1.53 5.62 -11.49
C VAL A 26 0.35 5.95 -10.58
N PHE A 27 0.56 5.87 -9.26
CA PHE A 27 -0.49 6.03 -8.26
C PHE A 27 -1.24 7.37 -8.36
N PRO A 28 -0.58 8.54 -8.50
CA PRO A 28 -1.29 9.82 -8.60
C PRO A 28 -2.23 9.90 -9.80
N GLU A 29 -1.87 9.29 -10.94
CA GLU A 29 -2.72 9.31 -12.13
C GLU A 29 -3.95 8.43 -11.96
N MET A 30 -3.80 7.27 -11.31
CA MET A 30 -4.92 6.38 -10.97
C MET A 30 -5.91 7.06 -10.00
N VAL A 31 -5.40 7.70 -8.95
CA VAL A 31 -6.24 8.46 -7.99
C VAL A 31 -6.99 9.59 -8.68
N ARG A 32 -6.31 10.36 -9.54
CA ARG A 32 -6.96 11.43 -10.32
C ARG A 32 -8.06 10.89 -11.25
N ALA A 33 -7.82 9.75 -11.91
CA ALA A 33 -8.81 9.14 -12.77
C ALA A 33 -10.04 8.66 -11.97
N CYS A 34 -9.81 8.05 -10.81
CA CYS A 34 -10.87 7.65 -9.89
C CYS A 34 -11.68 8.86 -9.40
N HIS A 35 -11.00 9.88 -8.87
CA HIS A 35 -11.64 11.10 -8.40
C HIS A 35 -12.43 11.83 -9.49
N ARG A 36 -11.92 11.92 -10.73
CA ARG A 36 -12.71 12.50 -11.85
C ARG A 36 -13.98 11.70 -12.16
N ARG A 37 -13.96 10.39 -11.95
CA ARG A 37 -15.08 9.50 -12.26
C ARG A 37 -16.17 9.54 -11.19
N GLN A 38 -15.80 9.65 -9.91
CA GLN A 38 -16.76 9.48 -8.80
C GLN A 38 -16.57 10.40 -7.59
N GLY A 39 -15.61 11.33 -7.64
CA GLY A 39 -15.39 12.33 -6.59
C GLY A 39 -14.63 11.84 -5.35
N HIS A 40 -14.29 10.56 -5.26
CA HIS A 40 -13.47 9.99 -4.17
C HIS A 40 -12.64 8.80 -4.66
N CYS A 41 -11.67 8.37 -3.84
CA CYS A 41 -10.87 7.18 -4.13
C CYS A 41 -10.58 6.39 -2.84
N ARG A 42 -10.92 5.11 -2.81
CA ARG A 42 -10.62 4.19 -1.72
C ARG A 42 -9.50 3.26 -2.16
N VAL A 43 -8.41 3.24 -1.41
CA VAL A 43 -7.21 2.46 -1.72
C VAL A 43 -7.00 1.44 -0.61
N ILE A 44 -6.68 0.20 -0.97
CA ILE A 44 -6.17 -0.80 -0.04
C ILE A 44 -4.70 -1.08 -0.35
N ASP A 45 -3.84 -1.06 0.67
CA ASP A 45 -2.43 -1.44 0.59
C ASP A 45 -2.18 -2.71 1.39
N VAL A 46 -2.08 -3.84 0.70
CA VAL A 46 -1.95 -5.17 1.31
C VAL A 46 -0.48 -5.50 1.60
N GLY A 47 -0.18 -5.76 2.88
CA GLY A 47 1.19 -5.93 3.36
C GLY A 47 1.95 -4.61 3.48
N GLY A 48 1.24 -3.48 3.45
CA GLY A 48 1.81 -2.15 3.42
C GLY A 48 2.47 -1.69 4.72
N THR A 49 3.10 -0.51 4.66
CA THR A 49 3.60 0.20 5.85
C THR A 49 3.29 1.70 5.74
N PHE A 50 3.05 2.37 6.86
CA PHE A 50 2.83 3.83 6.84
C PHE A 50 4.03 4.63 6.34
N ALA A 51 5.24 4.14 6.59
CA ALA A 51 6.48 4.76 6.13
C ALA A 51 6.52 4.86 4.59
N TYR A 52 6.04 3.85 3.88
CA TYR A 52 5.97 3.86 2.42
C TYR A 52 5.13 5.04 1.89
N TRP A 53 4.01 5.34 2.54
CA TRP A 53 3.09 6.39 2.14
C TRP A 53 3.57 7.81 2.43
N THR A 54 4.67 7.99 3.18
CA THR A 54 5.28 9.33 3.41
C THR A 54 5.68 10.04 2.11
N GLN A 55 5.88 9.29 1.03
CA GLN A 55 6.19 9.79 -0.31
C GLN A 55 4.98 10.46 -0.99
N VAL A 56 3.75 10.21 -0.51
CA VAL A 56 2.52 10.84 -1.01
C VAL A 56 2.10 11.96 -0.04
N PRO A 57 2.12 13.23 -0.47
CA PRO A 57 1.70 14.35 0.37
C PRO A 57 0.27 14.17 0.88
N ASP A 58 0.03 14.48 2.16
CA ASP A 58 -1.32 14.36 2.75
C ASP A 58 -2.33 15.27 2.04
N ALA A 59 -1.89 16.48 1.67
CA ALA A 59 -2.67 17.42 0.87
C ALA A 59 -3.12 16.84 -0.48
N PHE A 60 -2.32 15.96 -1.11
CA PHE A 60 -2.73 15.29 -2.33
C PHE A 60 -3.89 14.31 -2.06
N LEU A 61 -3.81 13.54 -0.98
CA LEU A 61 -4.88 12.63 -0.58
C LEU A 61 -6.16 13.40 -0.25
N ALA A 62 -6.03 14.47 0.54
CA ALA A 62 -7.12 15.37 0.89
C ALA A 62 -7.81 15.97 -0.35
N GLN A 63 -7.03 16.53 -1.28
CA GLN A 63 -7.54 17.16 -2.50
C GLN A 63 -8.39 16.21 -3.35
N HIS A 64 -8.09 14.91 -3.32
CA HIS A 64 -8.77 13.91 -4.16
C HIS A 64 -9.77 13.06 -3.37
N ALA A 65 -10.09 13.43 -2.12
CA ALA A 65 -10.88 12.61 -1.20
C ALA A 65 -10.43 11.13 -1.24
N CYS A 66 -9.11 10.96 -1.15
CA CYS A 66 -8.45 9.66 -1.26
C CYS A 66 -8.14 9.13 0.14
N GLU A 67 -8.71 7.98 0.49
CA GLU A 67 -8.44 7.27 1.73
C GLU A 67 -7.62 6.02 1.43
N VAL A 68 -6.56 5.77 2.20
CA VAL A 68 -5.70 4.60 2.06
C VAL A 68 -5.79 3.73 3.31
N THR A 69 -6.33 2.53 3.16
CA THR A 69 -6.33 1.50 4.20
C THR A 69 -5.08 0.65 4.06
N VAL A 70 -4.19 0.71 5.06
CA VAL A 70 -2.97 -0.10 5.10
C VAL A 70 -3.26 -1.36 5.90
N VAL A 71 -3.22 -2.52 5.23
CA VAL A 71 -3.49 -3.82 5.82
C VAL A 71 -2.19 -4.54 6.11
N ASN A 72 -1.99 -4.97 7.35
CA ASN A 72 -0.86 -5.81 7.74
C ASN A 72 -1.23 -6.73 8.92
N LEU A 73 -0.46 -7.80 9.14
CA LEU A 73 -0.68 -8.75 10.24
C LEU A 73 -0.38 -8.12 11.61
N GLU A 74 0.59 -7.22 11.61
CA GLU A 74 1.06 -6.48 12.78
C GLU A 74 0.39 -5.10 12.84
N ASP A 75 0.01 -4.69 14.05
CA ASP A 75 -0.44 -3.32 14.29
C ASP A 75 0.73 -2.36 14.13
N ALA A 76 0.54 -1.31 13.33
CA ALA A 76 1.48 -0.22 13.20
C ALA A 76 0.88 1.07 13.78
N PRO A 77 1.67 1.88 14.51
CA PRO A 77 1.18 3.17 15.00
C PRO A 77 0.91 4.10 13.81
N LEU A 78 -0.34 4.53 13.66
CA LEU A 78 -0.73 5.50 12.66
C LEU A 78 -0.05 6.85 12.97
N PRO A 79 0.68 7.47 12.03
CA PRO A 79 1.25 8.79 12.26
C PRO A 79 0.13 9.83 12.45
N ALA A 80 0.15 10.56 13.57
CA ALA A 80 -0.93 11.49 13.95
C ALA A 80 -1.22 12.58 12.90
N ALA A 81 -0.24 12.94 12.06
CA ALA A 81 -0.37 13.94 11.01
C ALA A 81 -0.94 13.40 9.67
N ARG A 82 -1.34 12.13 9.61
CA ARG A 82 -1.78 11.45 8.38
C ARG A 82 -3.26 11.08 8.46
N THR A 83 -4.13 12.06 8.26
CA THR A 83 -5.59 11.90 8.45
C THR A 83 -6.27 11.09 7.35
N HIS A 84 -5.59 10.81 6.24
CA HIS A 84 -6.10 10.04 5.10
C HIS A 84 -5.54 8.62 5.02
N LEU A 85 -4.79 8.19 6.03
CA LEU A 85 -4.31 6.82 6.19
C LEU A 85 -5.10 6.13 7.30
N ARG A 86 -5.44 4.87 7.10
CA ARG A 86 -6.09 4.01 8.10
C ARG A 86 -5.23 2.78 8.35
N ALA A 87 -5.17 2.35 9.60
CA ALA A 87 -4.61 1.06 9.99
C ALA A 87 -5.71 0.00 9.96
N GLN A 88 -5.45 -1.13 9.32
CA GLN A 88 -6.30 -2.31 9.42
C GLN A 88 -5.42 -3.52 9.68
N ARG A 89 -5.72 -4.25 10.76
CA ARG A 89 -5.07 -5.52 11.02
C ARG A 89 -5.77 -6.61 10.20
N GLY A 90 -5.02 -7.35 9.38
CA GLY A 90 -5.60 -8.39 8.54
C GLY A 90 -4.57 -9.21 7.77
N ASP A 91 -4.95 -10.42 7.38
CA ASP A 91 -4.18 -11.26 6.46
C ASP A 91 -4.56 -10.93 5.03
N GLY A 92 -3.59 -10.52 4.22
CA GLY A 92 -3.80 -10.21 2.80
C GLY A 92 -4.28 -11.39 1.95
N CYS A 93 -4.14 -12.63 2.44
CA CYS A 93 -4.67 -13.84 1.80
C CYS A 93 -6.11 -14.17 2.20
N ALA A 94 -6.68 -13.42 3.14
CA ALA A 94 -8.01 -13.67 3.72
C ALA A 94 -8.65 -12.34 4.13
N LEU A 95 -8.76 -11.41 3.17
CA LEU A 95 -9.45 -10.13 3.38
C LEU A 95 -10.95 -10.38 3.55
N GLU A 96 -11.55 -9.77 4.58
CA GLU A 96 -12.99 -9.85 4.87
C GLU A 96 -13.78 -8.74 4.16
N ASP A 97 -13.07 -7.84 3.48
CA ASP A 97 -13.66 -6.75 2.72
C ASP A 97 -14.53 -7.28 1.56
N ALA A 98 -15.67 -6.65 1.33
CA ALA A 98 -16.56 -7.02 0.24
C ALA A 98 -15.96 -6.70 -1.14
N ASP A 99 -16.38 -7.43 -2.17
CA ASP A 99 -16.01 -7.14 -3.55
C ASP A 99 -16.29 -5.68 -3.92
N ASN A 100 -15.34 -5.03 -4.61
CA ASN A 100 -15.40 -3.61 -4.98
C ASN A 100 -15.50 -2.63 -3.80
N ALA A 101 -15.11 -3.04 -2.57
CA ALA A 101 -14.95 -2.14 -1.43
C ALA A 101 -13.86 -1.07 -1.66
N PHE A 102 -12.89 -1.35 -2.55
CA PHE A 102 -11.81 -0.45 -2.91
C PHE A 102 -11.77 -0.19 -4.41
N ASP A 103 -11.28 0.99 -4.78
CA ASP A 103 -11.12 1.41 -6.17
C ASP A 103 -9.73 1.08 -6.72
N ILE A 104 -8.73 1.00 -5.83
CA ILE A 104 -7.35 0.65 -6.16
C ILE A 104 -6.84 -0.32 -5.10
N ALA A 105 -6.37 -1.49 -5.55
CA ALA A 105 -5.54 -2.37 -4.74
C ALA A 105 -4.06 -2.09 -5.04
N HIS A 106 -3.29 -1.85 -3.99
CA HIS A 106 -1.84 -1.69 -4.04
C HIS A 106 -1.20 -2.81 -3.21
N SER A 107 -0.10 -3.37 -3.71
CA SER A 107 0.72 -4.26 -2.91
C SER A 107 2.19 -3.94 -3.13
N ASN A 108 2.86 -3.68 -2.01
CA ASN A 108 4.27 -3.37 -1.97
C ASN A 108 5.12 -4.56 -1.56
N TRP A 109 4.52 -5.76 -1.43
CA TRP A 109 5.22 -7.01 -1.18
C TRP A 109 5.71 -7.66 -2.48
N ALA A 110 6.64 -8.57 -2.29
CA ALA A 110 7.07 -9.49 -3.32
C ALA A 110 6.45 -10.85 -2.97
N ILE A 111 5.73 -11.44 -3.92
CA ILE A 111 4.85 -12.60 -3.72
C ILE A 111 5.58 -13.80 -3.09
N GLU A 112 6.91 -13.86 -3.20
CA GLU A 112 7.79 -14.83 -2.57
C GLU A 112 7.71 -14.87 -1.03
N HIS A 113 7.29 -13.78 -0.39
CA HIS A 113 7.17 -13.70 1.07
C HIS A 113 5.78 -14.11 1.58
N VAL A 114 4.82 -14.32 0.69
CA VAL A 114 3.41 -14.65 1.03
C VAL A 114 3.26 -16.08 1.57
N GLY A 115 4.24 -16.95 1.31
CA GLY A 115 4.28 -18.33 1.80
C GLY A 115 4.32 -19.33 0.63
N ASP A 116 3.60 -20.45 0.76
CA ASP A 116 3.54 -21.46 -0.29
C ASP A 116 2.71 -21.02 -1.51
N ALA A 117 2.73 -21.84 -2.57
CA ALA A 117 2.03 -21.54 -3.80
C ALA A 117 0.50 -21.37 -3.64
N ALA A 118 -0.11 -21.97 -2.62
CA ALA A 118 -1.54 -21.79 -2.35
C ALA A 118 -1.80 -20.40 -1.78
N ARG A 119 -0.96 -19.93 -0.86
CA ARG A 119 -1.04 -18.56 -0.33
C ARG A 119 -0.74 -17.51 -1.40
N MET A 120 0.22 -17.76 -2.29
CA MET A 120 0.51 -16.86 -3.41
C MET A 120 -0.71 -16.65 -4.31
N ARG A 121 -1.44 -17.72 -4.65
CA ARG A 121 -2.67 -17.63 -5.43
C ARG A 121 -3.76 -16.84 -4.70
N ALA A 122 -4.00 -17.17 -3.42
CA ALA A 122 -4.98 -16.48 -2.60
C ALA A 122 -4.73 -14.97 -2.47
N SER A 123 -3.47 -14.51 -2.58
CA SER A 123 -3.14 -13.07 -2.57
C SER A 123 -3.33 -12.35 -3.91
N ALA A 124 -3.51 -13.09 -5.00
CA ALA A 124 -3.61 -12.57 -6.37
C ALA A 124 -5.04 -12.63 -6.94
N ASP A 125 -5.90 -13.44 -6.34
CA ASP A 125 -7.32 -13.58 -6.64
C ASP A 125 -8.14 -12.57 -5.84
#